data_AF-A0A1D2NAR3-F1
#
_entry.id   AF-A0A1D2NAR3-F1
#
_cell.length_a   1.000
_cell.length_b   1.000
_cell.length_c   1.000
_cell.angle_alpha   90.00
_cell.angle_beta   90.00
_cell.angle_gamma   90.00
#
_symmetry.space_group_name_H-M   'P 1'
#
loop_
_entity.id
_entity.type
_entity.pdbx_description
1 polymer ?
#
loop_
_entity_poly.entity_id
_entity_poly.type
_entity_poly.pdbx_seq_one_letter_code
_entity_poly.pdbx_strand_id
1 'polypeptide(L)'
;MASLNYSGLDTMLHMTSAGATIADIDRHLAKAKNMGIRNILALRGDRLEDGNPSDFEYATMLVKHIRKKYGDYFVIGVAGYPSGHPEANSYEEDLKYLKEKIDAGADFIITQLFFKPEVFLKFVNDCREIGIRVPIIPGVMPIQSYDSLRHIVKLSKLEVPQEIVEIVEPLKHNDEAIQNYGIYQACEMIKAMFQSGVAPGVHFYTLNREVATMSIIKQLGLWNCQPQRPLPWKVVPSFRRCQEEIRPIFWSTRPNAYIHRTSHWDDFPNGRWGSSESPAFGDLRDYYLFYLKSKSTKEELLEMWGHSVDSYQDVWDVFYHYLMGLPNKNGVKITKIPWNDEELCPETAVISERLACLNKRGILTINSQPNVNGVDSTDPVHGWGTQGGYIYKKAYLEFFVSGRRMQNLKHILTQYSQINYHIINKNGRFNFTNAHRQCPIAVTWGVFPGREIIQPTVVDPESFLVWKDEAFGLWTEQWAKLYPEGSKSRQIIESIANNYYLVNLVDNDFPKETVLWEVLDKLLSCDDGNHEEDYESTDESLSCSSVSDEVDSQLQKLSV
;
A
#
# COMPACT_ATOMS: atom_id res chain seq x y z
N MET A 1 -0.41 -10.41 8.17
CA MET A 1 0.78 -9.60 7.82
C MET A 1 0.42 -8.58 6.76
N ALA A 2 -0.16 -9.02 5.63
CA ALA A 2 -0.46 -8.14 4.51
C ALA A 2 -1.51 -7.06 4.83
N SER A 3 -2.59 -7.39 5.53
CA SER A 3 -3.68 -6.43 5.79
C SER A 3 -3.23 -5.19 6.58
N LEU A 4 -2.46 -5.39 7.65
CA LEU A 4 -1.94 -4.29 8.46
C LEU A 4 -0.85 -3.50 7.72
N ASN A 5 0.18 -4.18 7.22
CA ASN A 5 1.40 -3.52 6.73
C ASN A 5 1.32 -3.04 5.27
N TYR A 6 0.50 -3.67 4.44
CA TYR A 6 0.40 -3.37 2.99
C TYR A 6 -0.97 -2.83 2.61
N SER A 7 -2.04 -3.35 3.21
CA SER A 7 -3.41 -2.84 2.97
C SER A 7 -3.77 -1.66 3.86
N GLY A 8 -2.95 -1.30 4.84
CA GLY A 8 -3.19 -0.14 5.70
C GLY A 8 -4.48 -0.24 6.54
N LEU A 9 -4.91 -1.46 6.86
CA LEU A 9 -6.15 -1.73 7.59
C LEU A 9 -5.86 -2.18 9.01
N ASP A 10 -6.49 -1.54 10.00
CA ASP A 10 -6.49 -2.11 11.34
C ASP A 10 -7.17 -3.48 11.31
N THR A 11 -6.55 -4.45 11.97
CA THR A 11 -6.85 -5.87 11.78
C THR A 11 -7.00 -6.55 13.13
N MET A 12 -8.10 -7.30 13.28
CA MET A 12 -8.34 -8.18 14.41
C MET A 12 -8.03 -9.62 14.04
N LEU A 13 -7.09 -10.23 14.77
CA LEU A 13 -6.72 -11.62 14.57
C LEU A 13 -7.63 -12.51 15.42
N HIS A 14 -8.41 -13.38 14.78
CA HIS A 14 -9.17 -14.40 15.48
C HIS A 14 -8.23 -15.50 15.97
N MET A 15 -8.34 -15.86 17.25
CA MET A 15 -7.50 -16.88 17.87
C MET A 15 -8.36 -17.85 18.65
N THR A 16 -8.31 -19.12 18.26
CA THR A 16 -9.02 -20.24 18.91
C THR A 16 -8.08 -21.01 19.82
N SER A 17 -8.59 -21.48 20.96
CA SER A 17 -7.81 -22.25 21.93
C SER A 17 -8.02 -23.78 21.82
N ALA A 18 -9.02 -24.23 21.06
CA ALA A 18 -9.30 -25.64 20.79
C ALA A 18 -8.10 -26.33 20.15
N GLY A 19 -7.67 -27.45 20.73
CA GLY A 19 -6.52 -28.24 20.27
C GLY A 19 -5.16 -27.55 20.37
N ALA A 20 -5.05 -26.41 21.07
CA ALA A 20 -3.80 -25.67 21.22
C ALA A 20 -3.22 -25.82 22.64
N THR A 21 -1.89 -25.93 22.71
CA THR A 21 -1.13 -25.86 23.96
C THR A 21 -0.84 -24.41 24.37
N ILE A 22 -0.42 -24.19 25.61
CA ILE A 22 0.10 -22.87 26.06
C ILE A 22 1.26 -22.41 25.18
N ALA A 23 2.16 -23.32 24.79
CA ALA A 23 3.30 -23.00 23.96
C ALA A 23 2.89 -22.54 22.55
N ASP A 24 1.84 -23.13 21.98
CA ASP A 24 1.31 -22.72 20.67
C ASP A 24 0.69 -21.33 20.72
N ILE A 25 -0.17 -21.08 21.71
CA ILE A 25 -0.78 -19.75 21.92
C ILE A 25 0.30 -18.70 22.16
N ASP A 26 1.31 -19.01 22.96
CA ASP A 26 2.43 -18.11 23.22
C ASP A 26 3.23 -17.77 21.96
N ARG A 27 3.50 -18.76 21.12
CA ARG A 27 4.16 -18.56 19.83
C ARG A 27 3.33 -17.69 18.90
N HIS A 28 2.01 -17.92 18.83
CA HIS A 28 1.11 -17.13 17.99
C HIS A 28 0.98 -15.67 18.47
N LEU A 29 0.84 -15.45 19.79
CA LEU A 29 0.76 -14.11 20.38
C LEU A 29 2.07 -13.33 20.20
N ALA A 30 3.22 -13.99 20.40
CA ALA A 30 4.52 -13.37 20.15
C ALA A 30 4.67 -12.95 18.69
N LYS A 31 4.25 -13.81 17.75
CA LYS A 31 4.26 -13.49 16.32
C LYS A 31 3.30 -12.33 16.00
N ALA A 32 2.09 -12.32 16.56
CA ALA A 32 1.12 -11.25 16.36
C ALA A 32 1.67 -9.89 16.84
N LYS A 33 2.24 -9.85 18.06
CA LYS A 33 2.90 -8.65 18.63
C LYS A 33 4.08 -8.18 17.77
N ASN A 34 4.95 -9.10 17.35
CA ASN A 34 6.10 -8.76 16.50
C ASN A 34 5.66 -8.19 15.13
N MET A 35 4.49 -8.58 14.65
CA MET A 35 3.89 -8.05 13.43
C MET A 35 3.12 -6.74 13.63
N GLY A 36 3.02 -6.23 14.86
CA GLY A 36 2.31 -4.99 15.20
C GLY A 36 0.79 -5.14 15.38
N ILE A 37 0.25 -6.37 15.38
CA ILE A 37 -1.18 -6.62 15.63
C ILE A 37 -1.49 -6.25 17.07
N ARG A 38 -2.58 -5.51 17.27
CA ARG A 38 -3.07 -5.09 18.60
C ARG A 38 -4.44 -5.63 18.96
N ASN A 39 -5.19 -6.15 17.99
CA ASN A 39 -6.56 -6.60 18.23
C ASN A 39 -6.64 -8.13 18.12
N ILE A 40 -7.12 -8.80 19.16
CA ILE A 40 -7.32 -10.25 19.21
C ILE A 40 -8.79 -10.55 19.50
N LEU A 41 -9.42 -11.41 18.70
CA LEU A 41 -10.71 -12.01 19.05
C LEU A 41 -10.43 -13.37 19.71
N ALA A 42 -10.60 -13.44 21.04
CA ALA A 42 -10.36 -14.64 21.81
C ALA A 42 -11.57 -15.58 21.74
N LEU A 43 -11.37 -16.76 21.15
CA LEU A 43 -12.40 -17.76 20.90
C LEU A 43 -11.99 -19.10 21.52
N ARG A 44 -12.99 -19.89 21.92
CA ARG A 44 -12.76 -21.29 22.29
C ARG A 44 -12.42 -22.08 21.02
N GLY A 45 -13.23 -21.92 19.97
CA GLY A 45 -13.27 -22.84 18.84
C GLY A 45 -14.27 -23.97 19.08
N ASP A 46 -14.61 -24.68 18.01
CA ASP A 46 -15.47 -25.86 18.09
C ASP A 46 -14.68 -27.08 18.57
N ARG A 47 -15.35 -28.01 19.26
CA ARG A 47 -14.71 -29.23 19.75
C ARG A 47 -14.26 -30.08 18.56
N LEU A 48 -12.98 -30.43 18.51
CA LEU A 48 -12.43 -31.36 17.51
C LEU A 48 -12.82 -32.79 17.87
N GLU A 49 -13.19 -33.59 16.87
CA GLU A 49 -13.53 -35.02 17.07
C GLU A 49 -12.33 -35.84 17.59
N ASP A 50 -11.11 -35.39 17.30
CA ASP A 50 -9.88 -36.16 17.50
C ASP A 50 -9.28 -36.08 18.92
N GLY A 51 -9.93 -35.40 19.87
CA GLY A 51 -9.59 -35.47 21.30
C GLY A 51 -8.20 -34.93 21.70
N ASN A 52 -7.53 -34.12 20.87
CA ASN A 52 -6.26 -33.51 21.25
C ASN A 52 -6.41 -32.67 22.53
N PRO A 53 -5.54 -32.87 23.55
CA PRO A 53 -5.63 -32.13 24.80
C PRO A 53 -5.41 -30.64 24.53
N SER A 54 -6.38 -29.83 24.94
CA SER A 54 -6.26 -28.37 24.96
C SER A 54 -5.95 -27.93 26.38
N ASP A 55 -4.94 -27.09 26.53
CA ASP A 55 -4.62 -26.46 27.83
C ASP A 55 -5.65 -25.35 28.18
N PHE A 56 -6.59 -25.06 27.28
CA PHE A 56 -7.56 -23.97 27.37
C PHE A 56 -8.97 -24.47 27.05
N GLU A 57 -9.65 -24.97 28.08
CA GLU A 57 -11.01 -25.49 27.95
C GLU A 57 -12.04 -24.41 27.58
N TYR A 58 -11.82 -23.17 28.04
CA TYR A 58 -12.72 -22.03 27.81
C TYR A 58 -11.99 -20.81 27.28
N ALA A 59 -12.67 -20.00 26.48
CA ALA A 59 -12.15 -18.71 25.99
C ALA A 59 -11.72 -17.77 27.13
N THR A 60 -12.38 -17.86 28.30
CA THR A 60 -12.01 -17.10 29.52
C THR A 60 -10.56 -17.36 29.94
N MET A 61 -10.06 -18.59 29.78
CA MET A 61 -8.67 -18.93 30.10
C MET A 61 -7.69 -18.25 29.13
N LEU A 62 -8.04 -18.18 27.85
CA LEU A 62 -7.25 -17.47 26.84
C LEU A 62 -7.18 -15.97 27.15
N VAL A 63 -8.30 -15.34 27.52
CA VAL A 63 -8.32 -13.93 27.94
C VAL A 63 -7.40 -13.69 29.14
N LYS A 64 -7.53 -14.49 30.21
CA LYS A 64 -6.66 -14.41 31.40
C LYS A 64 -5.19 -14.58 31.05
N HIS A 65 -4.87 -15.52 30.17
CA HIS A 65 -3.50 -15.79 29.73
C HIS A 65 -2.89 -14.61 28.96
N ILE A 66 -3.63 -14.05 28.00
CA ILE A 66 -3.18 -12.87 27.24
C ILE A 66 -2.95 -11.69 28.20
N ARG A 67 -3.90 -11.41 29.10
CA ARG A 67 -3.77 -10.32 30.09
C ARG A 67 -2.58 -10.51 31.01
N LYS A 68 -2.39 -11.72 31.55
CA LYS A 68 -1.25 -12.04 32.41
C LYS A 68 0.10 -11.80 31.74
N LYS A 69 0.22 -12.13 30.45
CA LYS A 69 1.50 -12.09 29.73
C LYS A 69 1.79 -10.76 29.04
N TYR A 70 0.75 -10.08 28.55
CA TYR A 70 0.90 -8.89 27.70
C TYR A 70 0.25 -7.62 28.29
N GLY A 71 -0.43 -7.72 29.44
CA GLY A 71 -1.14 -6.60 30.05
C GLY A 71 -2.14 -5.98 29.07
N ASP A 72 -2.04 -4.68 28.89
CA ASP A 72 -2.93 -3.87 28.04
C ASP A 72 -2.41 -3.69 26.61
N TYR A 73 -1.36 -4.44 26.21
CA TYR A 73 -0.83 -4.33 24.84
C TYR A 73 -1.87 -4.72 23.77
N PHE A 74 -2.66 -5.78 24.03
CA PHE A 74 -3.70 -6.24 23.11
C PHE A 74 -5.06 -5.72 23.56
N VAL A 75 -5.86 -5.23 22.61
CA VAL A 75 -7.30 -5.10 22.79
C VAL A 75 -7.92 -6.47 22.49
N ILE A 76 -8.76 -6.96 23.40
CA ILE A 76 -9.31 -8.32 23.36
C ILE A 76 -10.83 -8.25 23.18
N GLY A 77 -11.30 -8.71 22.02
CA GLY A 77 -12.71 -8.99 21.80
C GLY A 77 -13.08 -10.42 22.23
N VAL A 78 -14.33 -10.64 22.59
CA VAL A 78 -14.91 -11.98 22.78
C VAL A 78 -16.24 -12.14 22.06
N ALA A 79 -16.60 -13.38 21.73
CA ALA A 79 -17.90 -13.69 21.13
C ALA A 79 -19.02 -13.66 22.19
N GLY A 80 -20.19 -13.14 21.81
CA GLY A 80 -21.45 -13.22 22.55
C GLY A 80 -22.57 -13.79 21.68
N TYR A 81 -23.56 -14.47 22.28
CA TYR A 81 -24.61 -15.18 21.56
C TYR A 81 -25.98 -14.63 21.98
N PRO A 82 -26.62 -13.76 21.16
CA PRO A 82 -27.86 -13.09 21.54
C PRO A 82 -29.02 -14.05 21.89
N SER A 83 -29.04 -15.23 21.28
CA SER A 83 -30.01 -16.30 21.53
C SER A 83 -29.48 -17.42 22.45
N GLY A 84 -28.30 -17.22 23.06
CA GLY A 84 -27.59 -18.23 23.86
C GLY A 84 -26.73 -19.18 23.02
N HIS A 85 -25.59 -19.59 23.57
CA HIS A 85 -24.72 -20.58 22.93
C HIS A 85 -25.40 -21.95 22.86
N PRO A 86 -25.36 -22.68 21.72
CA PRO A 86 -26.06 -23.96 21.56
C PRO A 86 -25.61 -25.10 22.49
N GLU A 87 -24.45 -24.97 23.12
CA GLU A 87 -23.91 -25.94 24.09
C GLU A 87 -24.09 -25.51 25.55
N ALA A 88 -24.67 -24.32 25.81
CA ALA A 88 -24.99 -23.88 27.17
C ALA A 88 -26.29 -24.55 27.66
N ASN A 89 -26.40 -24.81 28.96
CA ASN A 89 -27.63 -25.44 29.49
C ASN A 89 -28.80 -24.45 29.55
N SER A 90 -28.52 -23.15 29.71
CA SER A 90 -29.52 -22.08 29.62
C SER A 90 -28.89 -20.77 29.13
N TYR A 91 -29.76 -19.87 28.67
CA TYR A 91 -29.38 -18.51 28.27
C TYR A 91 -28.75 -17.72 29.42
N GLU A 92 -29.30 -17.83 30.63
CA GLU A 92 -28.82 -17.15 31.83
C GLU A 92 -27.43 -17.68 32.25
N GLU A 93 -27.17 -18.97 32.04
CA GLU A 93 -25.86 -19.57 32.28
C GLU A 93 -24.82 -19.05 31.29
N ASP A 94 -25.16 -18.99 29.98
CA ASP A 94 -24.28 -18.44 28.95
C ASP A 94 -23.91 -16.98 29.22
N LEU A 95 -24.88 -16.18 29.69
CA LEU A 95 -24.65 -14.80 30.12
C LEU A 95 -23.67 -14.70 31.31
N LYS A 96 -23.72 -15.63 32.27
CA LYS A 96 -22.74 -15.67 33.38
C LYS A 96 -21.34 -15.97 32.87
N TYR A 97 -21.17 -16.95 31.98
CA TYR A 97 -19.87 -17.23 31.36
C TYR A 97 -19.37 -16.06 30.50
N LEU A 98 -20.28 -15.34 29.84
CA LEU A 98 -19.95 -14.09 29.15
C LEU A 98 -19.42 -13.05 30.13
N LYS A 99 -20.09 -12.84 31.26
CA LYS A 99 -19.62 -11.93 32.32
C LYS A 99 -18.23 -12.32 32.82
N GLU A 100 -17.97 -13.60 33.03
CA GLU A 100 -16.63 -14.09 33.44
C GLU A 100 -15.54 -13.78 32.41
N LYS A 101 -15.84 -13.89 31.10
CA LYS A 101 -14.91 -13.48 30.03
C LYS A 101 -14.60 -11.98 30.09
N ILE A 102 -15.60 -11.15 30.39
CA ILE A 102 -15.41 -9.70 30.54
C ILE A 102 -14.60 -9.40 31.79
N ASP A 103 -14.91 -10.02 32.92
CA ASP A 103 -14.19 -9.83 34.19
C ASP A 103 -12.75 -10.34 34.13
N ALA A 104 -12.46 -11.29 33.25
CA ALA A 104 -11.10 -11.72 32.93
C ALA A 104 -10.28 -10.66 32.18
N GLY A 105 -10.93 -9.60 31.66
CA GLY A 105 -10.29 -8.45 31.03
C GLY A 105 -10.57 -8.30 29.54
N ALA A 106 -11.66 -8.84 28.99
CA ALA A 106 -12.04 -8.55 27.60
C ALA A 106 -12.63 -7.12 27.46
N ASP A 107 -12.32 -6.44 26.35
CA ASP A 107 -12.59 -5.01 26.17
C ASP A 107 -13.92 -4.72 25.47
N PHE A 108 -14.43 -5.67 24.66
CA PHE A 108 -15.71 -5.54 23.96
C PHE A 108 -16.22 -6.91 23.50
N ILE A 109 -17.48 -6.94 23.06
CA ILE A 109 -18.18 -8.14 22.58
C ILE A 109 -18.52 -7.97 21.10
N ILE A 110 -18.29 -9.00 20.28
CA ILE A 110 -18.90 -9.13 18.96
C ILE A 110 -19.97 -10.22 19.06
N THR A 111 -21.21 -9.90 18.68
CA THR A 111 -22.28 -10.89 18.75
C THR A 111 -22.24 -11.84 17.55
N GLN A 112 -22.68 -13.07 17.75
CA GLN A 112 -23.15 -13.94 16.67
C GLN A 112 -24.30 -13.26 15.90
N LEU A 113 -24.51 -13.70 14.66
CA LEU A 113 -25.61 -13.24 13.81
C LEU A 113 -26.98 -13.49 14.42
N PHE A 114 -27.95 -12.67 14.02
CA PHE A 114 -29.37 -12.75 14.38
C PHE A 114 -30.19 -12.15 13.24
N PHE A 115 -31.49 -12.40 13.24
CA PHE A 115 -32.39 -12.02 12.14
C PHE A 115 -33.34 -10.86 12.45
N LYS A 116 -33.43 -10.49 13.74
CA LYS A 116 -34.39 -9.51 14.27
C LYS A 116 -33.68 -8.56 15.26
N PRO A 117 -33.83 -7.23 15.13
CA PRO A 117 -33.13 -6.27 15.99
C PRO A 117 -33.50 -6.42 17.47
N GLU A 118 -34.74 -6.84 17.78
CA GLU A 118 -35.23 -7.02 19.14
C GLU A 118 -34.40 -8.04 19.93
N VAL A 119 -33.86 -9.06 19.25
CA VAL A 119 -32.99 -10.09 19.86
C VAL A 119 -31.70 -9.45 20.38
N PHE A 120 -31.09 -8.56 19.59
CA PHE A 120 -29.91 -7.83 20.00
C PHE A 120 -30.21 -6.84 21.13
N LEU A 121 -31.31 -6.08 21.04
CA LEU A 121 -31.70 -5.11 22.06
C LEU A 121 -31.96 -5.78 23.41
N LYS A 122 -32.67 -6.92 23.41
CA LYS A 122 -32.88 -7.74 24.61
C LYS A 122 -31.54 -8.21 25.19
N PHE A 123 -30.67 -8.78 24.36
CA PHE A 123 -29.36 -9.26 24.80
C PHE A 123 -28.50 -8.15 25.43
N VAL A 124 -28.51 -6.93 24.86
CA VAL A 124 -27.81 -5.78 25.46
C VAL A 124 -28.39 -5.45 26.84
N ASN A 125 -29.71 -5.40 26.98
CA ASN A 125 -30.37 -5.13 28.27
C ASN A 125 -30.00 -6.17 29.32
N ASP A 126 -30.10 -7.45 28.98
CA ASP A 126 -29.77 -8.55 29.89
C ASP A 126 -28.29 -8.50 30.31
N CYS A 127 -27.38 -8.20 29.36
CA CYS A 127 -25.97 -7.95 29.67
C CYS A 127 -25.79 -6.78 30.64
N ARG A 128 -26.58 -5.70 30.50
CA ARG A 128 -26.51 -4.55 31.40
C ARG A 128 -27.02 -4.88 32.80
N GLU A 129 -28.07 -5.69 32.92
CA GLU A 129 -28.62 -6.11 34.22
C GLU A 129 -27.59 -6.88 35.06
N ILE A 130 -26.75 -7.71 34.43
CA ILE A 130 -25.70 -8.47 35.11
C ILE A 130 -24.35 -7.73 35.23
N GLY A 131 -24.32 -6.43 34.91
CA GLY A 131 -23.15 -5.59 35.12
C GLY A 131 -22.12 -5.58 33.98
N ILE A 132 -22.39 -6.16 32.80
CA ILE A 132 -21.51 -5.99 31.64
C ILE A 132 -21.66 -4.55 31.13
N ARG A 133 -20.56 -3.80 31.04
CA ARG A 133 -20.53 -2.38 30.62
C ARG A 133 -19.69 -2.11 29.38
N VAL A 134 -18.92 -3.08 28.91
CA VAL A 134 -18.14 -2.96 27.68
C VAL A 134 -19.04 -2.77 26.45
N PRO A 135 -18.51 -2.19 25.34
CA PRO A 135 -19.23 -2.10 24.06
C PRO A 135 -19.65 -3.48 23.55
N ILE A 136 -20.85 -3.56 22.96
CA ILE A 136 -21.39 -4.77 22.33
C ILE A 136 -21.68 -4.43 20.87
N ILE A 137 -20.97 -5.07 19.95
CA ILE A 137 -21.03 -4.82 18.51
C ILE A 137 -21.91 -5.91 17.86
N PRO A 138 -23.04 -5.54 17.23
CA PRO A 138 -23.90 -6.49 16.55
C PRO A 138 -23.22 -7.09 15.31
N GLY A 139 -23.18 -8.41 15.23
CA GLY A 139 -22.80 -9.18 14.04
C GLY A 139 -23.98 -9.30 13.07
N VAL A 140 -23.82 -8.82 11.84
CA VAL A 140 -24.85 -8.83 10.80
C VAL A 140 -24.33 -9.56 9.58
N MET A 141 -25.12 -10.49 9.08
CA MET A 141 -24.82 -11.23 7.86
C MET A 141 -25.90 -10.97 6.81
N PRO A 142 -25.58 -10.31 5.69
CA PRO A 142 -26.53 -10.15 4.59
C PRO A 142 -26.91 -11.52 4.00
N ILE A 143 -28.20 -11.76 3.79
CA ILE A 143 -28.66 -12.95 3.06
C ILE A 143 -28.33 -12.74 1.57
N GLN A 144 -27.56 -13.67 0.99
CA GLN A 144 -27.08 -13.54 -0.40
C GLN A 144 -27.64 -14.61 -1.34
N SER A 145 -28.04 -15.77 -0.83
CA SER A 145 -28.67 -16.85 -1.60
C SER A 145 -29.41 -17.81 -0.67
N TYR A 146 -30.27 -18.65 -1.24
CA TYR A 146 -30.97 -19.69 -0.51
C TYR A 146 -30.01 -20.68 0.17
N ASP A 147 -28.98 -21.12 -0.57
CA ASP A 147 -27.97 -22.05 -0.05
C ASP A 147 -27.14 -21.43 1.07
N SER A 148 -26.81 -20.13 0.97
CA SER A 148 -26.13 -19.40 2.03
C SER A 148 -26.97 -19.42 3.31
N LEU A 149 -28.26 -19.09 3.20
CA LEU A 149 -29.18 -19.11 4.33
C LEU A 149 -29.23 -20.50 5.00
N ARG A 150 -29.40 -21.56 4.22
CA ARG A 150 -29.42 -22.95 4.74
C ARG A 150 -28.10 -23.35 5.39
N HIS A 151 -26.97 -22.99 4.78
CA HIS A 151 -25.65 -23.32 5.29
C HIS A 151 -25.38 -22.63 6.64
N ILE A 152 -25.74 -21.35 6.76
CA ILE A 152 -25.56 -20.61 8.00
C ILE A 152 -26.47 -21.11 9.11
N VAL A 153 -27.71 -21.49 8.82
CA VAL A 153 -28.59 -22.13 9.80
C VAL A 153 -27.96 -23.40 10.37
N LYS A 154 -27.36 -24.21 9.49
CA LYS A 154 -26.66 -25.44 9.91
C LYS A 154 -25.45 -25.15 10.81
N LEU A 155 -24.67 -24.11 10.50
CA LEU A 155 -23.46 -23.74 11.26
C LEU A 155 -23.78 -23.02 12.57
N SER A 156 -24.74 -22.10 12.56
CA SER A 156 -25.10 -21.27 13.71
C SER A 156 -26.09 -21.92 14.67
N LYS A 157 -26.77 -23.00 14.23
CA LYS A 157 -27.89 -23.65 14.92
C LYS A 157 -29.01 -22.68 15.29
N LEU A 158 -29.12 -21.57 14.55
CA LEU A 158 -30.19 -20.58 14.72
C LEU A 158 -31.40 -20.95 13.87
N GLU A 159 -32.59 -20.73 14.42
CA GLU A 159 -33.83 -20.84 13.66
C GLU A 159 -34.06 -19.57 12.83
N VAL A 160 -34.39 -19.74 11.55
CA VAL A 160 -34.78 -18.62 10.69
C VAL A 160 -36.23 -18.26 11.00
N PRO A 161 -36.54 -16.99 11.31
CA PRO A 161 -37.91 -16.53 11.42
C PRO A 161 -38.77 -16.95 10.22
N GLN A 162 -39.96 -17.48 10.51
CA GLN A 162 -40.90 -17.96 9.48
C GLN A 162 -41.21 -16.90 8.41
N GLU A 163 -41.31 -15.63 8.82
CA GLU A 163 -41.48 -14.47 7.93
C GLU A 163 -40.40 -14.39 6.82
N ILE A 164 -39.16 -14.72 7.14
CA ILE A 164 -38.05 -14.73 6.17
C ILE A 164 -38.16 -15.93 5.24
N VAL A 165 -38.51 -17.11 5.80
CA VAL A 165 -38.66 -18.34 5.02
C VAL A 165 -39.76 -18.18 3.98
N GLU A 166 -40.90 -17.59 4.36
CA GLU A 166 -42.04 -17.35 3.46
C GLU A 166 -41.71 -16.42 2.29
N ILE A 167 -40.78 -15.48 2.47
CA ILE A 167 -40.31 -14.58 1.41
C ILE A 167 -39.24 -15.25 0.54
N VAL A 168 -38.31 -15.99 1.15
CA VAL A 168 -37.11 -16.53 0.48
C VAL A 168 -37.39 -17.84 -0.27
N GLU A 169 -38.24 -18.73 0.25
CA GLU A 169 -38.53 -20.03 -0.38
C GLU A 169 -39.12 -19.91 -1.80
N PRO A 170 -40.07 -18.99 -2.09
CA PRO A 170 -40.55 -18.77 -3.46
C PRO A 170 -39.46 -18.25 -4.41
N LEU A 171 -38.42 -17.60 -3.87
CA LEU A 171 -37.32 -16.99 -4.61
C LEU A 171 -36.10 -17.90 -4.77
N LYS A 172 -36.15 -19.16 -4.33
CA LYS A 172 -34.98 -20.07 -4.24
C LYS A 172 -34.19 -20.32 -5.52
N HIS A 173 -34.74 -19.97 -6.68
CA HIS A 173 -34.06 -20.07 -7.99
C HIS A 173 -33.67 -18.70 -8.57
N ASN A 174 -33.80 -17.62 -7.79
CA ASN A 174 -33.49 -16.25 -8.16
C ASN A 174 -32.61 -15.59 -7.07
N ASP A 175 -31.30 -15.85 -7.15
CA ASP A 175 -30.33 -15.33 -6.19
C ASP A 175 -30.29 -13.79 -6.16
N GLU A 176 -30.52 -13.12 -7.29
CA GLU A 176 -30.57 -11.65 -7.34
C GLU A 176 -31.71 -11.10 -6.49
N ALA A 177 -32.91 -11.69 -6.60
CA ALA A 177 -34.05 -11.29 -5.78
C ALA A 177 -33.80 -11.55 -4.28
N ILE A 178 -33.19 -12.68 -3.93
CA ILE A 178 -32.82 -13.01 -2.55
C ILE A 178 -31.78 -12.02 -2.01
N GLN A 179 -30.77 -11.68 -2.81
CA GLN A 179 -29.74 -10.72 -2.43
C GLN A 179 -30.34 -9.33 -2.19
N ASN A 180 -31.25 -8.87 -3.05
CA ASN A 180 -31.93 -7.59 -2.89
C ASN A 180 -32.78 -7.56 -1.60
N TYR A 181 -33.49 -8.65 -1.31
CA TYR A 181 -34.21 -8.80 -0.05
C TYR A 181 -33.26 -8.78 1.16
N GLY A 182 -32.14 -9.52 1.10
CA GLY A 182 -31.15 -9.56 2.17
C GLY A 182 -30.48 -8.20 2.44
N ILE A 183 -30.25 -7.40 1.39
CA ILE A 183 -29.79 -6.00 1.51
C ILE A 183 -30.86 -5.17 2.25
N TYR A 184 -32.11 -5.24 1.81
CA TYR A 184 -33.22 -4.51 2.44
C TYR A 184 -33.37 -4.86 3.93
N GLN A 185 -33.43 -6.15 4.24
CA GLN A 185 -33.57 -6.64 5.61
C GLN A 185 -32.41 -6.18 6.51
N ALA A 186 -31.17 -6.29 6.03
CA ALA A 186 -30.00 -5.85 6.78
C ALA A 186 -30.01 -4.33 7.02
N CYS A 187 -30.41 -3.53 6.02
CA CYS A 187 -30.58 -2.09 6.17
C CYS A 187 -31.59 -1.74 7.28
N GLU A 188 -32.77 -2.36 7.28
CA GLU A 188 -33.80 -2.08 8.29
C GLU A 188 -33.36 -2.50 9.70
N MET A 189 -32.71 -3.66 9.82
CA MET A 189 -32.18 -4.13 11.11
C MET A 189 -31.10 -3.18 11.65
N ILE A 190 -30.16 -2.72 10.81
CA ILE A 190 -29.09 -1.81 11.24
C ILE A 190 -29.66 -0.44 11.60
N LYS A 191 -30.62 0.09 10.83
CA LYS A 191 -31.31 1.35 11.18
C LYS A 191 -31.96 1.27 12.55
N ALA A 192 -32.72 0.20 12.82
CA ALA A 192 -33.38 0.01 14.11
C ALA A 192 -32.36 -0.06 15.26
N MET A 193 -31.26 -0.79 15.07
CA MET A 193 -30.19 -0.87 16.07
C MET A 193 -29.51 0.48 16.32
N PHE A 194 -29.23 1.28 15.29
CA PHE A 194 -28.63 2.60 15.46
C PHE A 194 -29.60 3.61 16.09
N GLN A 195 -30.88 3.58 15.71
CA GLN A 195 -31.92 4.45 16.29
C GLN A 195 -32.15 4.19 17.78
N SER A 196 -31.94 2.95 18.25
CA SER A 196 -32.02 2.61 19.68
C SER A 196 -30.92 3.25 20.53
N GLY A 197 -29.82 3.72 19.90
CA GLY A 197 -28.67 4.31 20.59
C GLY A 197 -27.75 3.32 21.31
N VAL A 198 -28.05 2.01 21.31
CA VAL A 198 -27.23 1.02 22.04
C VAL A 198 -26.09 0.41 21.23
N ALA A 199 -26.19 0.42 19.89
CA ALA A 199 -25.19 -0.16 19.00
C ALA A 199 -24.14 0.90 18.60
N PRO A 200 -22.86 0.76 19.00
CA PRO A 200 -21.80 1.72 18.67
C PRO A 200 -21.29 1.58 17.23
N GLY A 201 -21.67 0.51 16.53
CA GLY A 201 -21.22 0.17 15.18
C GLY A 201 -21.87 -1.14 14.72
N VAL A 202 -21.38 -1.73 13.64
CA VAL A 202 -21.85 -3.02 13.11
C VAL A 202 -20.68 -3.85 12.58
N HIS A 203 -20.71 -5.15 12.82
CA HIS A 203 -19.73 -6.11 12.29
C HIS A 203 -20.38 -6.92 11.16
N PHE A 204 -19.91 -6.76 9.92
CA PHE A 204 -20.45 -7.50 8.78
C PHE A 204 -19.74 -8.84 8.56
N TYR A 205 -20.51 -9.93 8.49
CA TYR A 205 -20.03 -11.21 7.97
C TYR A 205 -20.12 -11.20 6.44
N THR A 206 -19.00 -10.90 5.78
CA THR A 206 -18.97 -10.67 4.32
C THR A 206 -18.91 -11.95 3.49
N LEU A 207 -18.46 -13.07 4.08
CA LEU A 207 -18.18 -14.33 3.38
C LEU A 207 -17.28 -14.14 2.15
N ASN A 208 -16.31 -13.22 2.25
CA ASN A 208 -15.40 -12.83 1.16
C ASN A 208 -16.11 -12.28 -0.09
N ARG A 209 -17.30 -11.68 0.07
CA ARG A 209 -18.07 -11.02 -0.99
C ARG A 209 -18.34 -9.57 -0.65
N GLU A 210 -18.16 -8.67 -1.62
CA GLU A 210 -18.26 -7.22 -1.38
C GLU A 210 -19.64 -6.62 -1.69
N VAL A 211 -20.34 -7.13 -2.71
CA VAL A 211 -21.49 -6.43 -3.35
C VAL A 211 -22.61 -6.10 -2.36
N ALA A 212 -23.08 -7.08 -1.59
CA ALA A 212 -24.18 -6.89 -0.64
C ALA A 212 -23.79 -5.91 0.48
N THR A 213 -22.62 -6.12 1.09
CA THR A 213 -22.09 -5.29 2.17
C THR A 213 -21.89 -3.83 1.72
N MET A 214 -21.29 -3.61 0.55
CA MET A 214 -21.11 -2.26 -0.01
C MET A 214 -22.44 -1.58 -0.28
N SER A 215 -23.44 -2.31 -0.79
CA SER A 215 -24.77 -1.77 -1.06
C SER A 215 -25.46 -1.31 0.22
N ILE A 216 -25.38 -2.11 1.29
CA ILE A 216 -25.92 -1.77 2.61
C ILE A 216 -25.24 -0.52 3.16
N ILE A 217 -23.90 -0.49 3.20
CA ILE A 217 -23.14 0.64 3.76
C ILE A 217 -23.43 1.95 2.99
N LYS A 218 -23.56 1.89 1.66
CA LYS A 218 -23.96 3.03 0.82
C LYS A 218 -25.38 3.50 1.10
N GLN A 219 -26.35 2.59 1.17
CA GLN A 219 -27.76 2.93 1.44
C GLN A 219 -27.97 3.54 2.84
N LEU A 220 -27.15 3.13 3.81
CA LEU A 220 -27.17 3.67 5.16
C LEU A 220 -26.42 4.99 5.30
N GLY A 221 -25.79 5.50 4.24
CA GLY A 221 -24.99 6.73 4.29
C GLY A 221 -23.69 6.57 5.09
N LEU A 222 -23.22 5.35 5.31
CA LEU A 222 -22.00 5.02 6.06
C LEU A 222 -20.77 4.91 5.15
N TRP A 223 -20.95 4.97 3.83
CA TRP A 223 -19.86 4.92 2.86
C TRP A 223 -19.31 6.32 2.59
N ASN A 224 -18.03 6.54 2.88
CA ASN A 224 -17.37 7.78 2.48
C ASN A 224 -17.01 7.72 0.98
N CYS A 225 -17.73 8.46 0.15
CA CYS A 225 -17.50 8.51 -1.30
C CYS A 225 -16.28 9.35 -1.71
N GLN A 226 -15.80 10.25 -0.85
CA GLN A 226 -14.68 11.15 -1.13
C GLN A 226 -13.72 11.16 0.07
N PRO A 227 -13.03 10.04 0.35
CA PRO A 227 -12.05 10.02 1.42
C PRO A 227 -10.89 10.94 1.08
N GLN A 228 -10.73 12.02 1.85
CA GLN A 228 -9.54 12.85 1.77
C GLN A 228 -8.34 12.05 2.27
N ARG A 229 -7.29 11.98 1.45
CA ARG A 229 -6.07 11.26 1.82
C ARG A 229 -5.31 12.09 2.86
N PRO A 230 -4.89 11.52 3.99
CA PRO A 230 -4.17 12.28 5.01
C PRO A 230 -2.79 12.74 4.53
N LEU A 231 -2.13 11.94 3.68
CA LEU A 231 -0.85 12.21 3.05
C LEU A 231 -0.90 11.79 1.56
N PRO A 232 0.07 12.21 0.71
CA PRO A 232 0.13 11.80 -0.69
C PRO A 232 0.30 10.29 -0.91
N TRP A 233 0.66 9.56 0.14
CA TRP A 233 0.86 8.12 0.15
C TRP A 233 0.06 7.46 1.27
N LYS A 234 -0.15 6.15 1.15
CA LYS A 234 -0.97 5.38 2.08
C LYS A 234 -0.27 5.22 3.43
N VAL A 235 -0.93 5.69 4.49
CA VAL A 235 -0.47 5.54 5.88
C VAL A 235 -0.67 4.08 6.33
N VAL A 236 0.30 3.56 7.07
CA VAL A 236 0.24 2.22 7.65
C VAL A 236 -0.20 2.36 9.12
N PRO A 237 -1.29 1.72 9.57
CA PRO A 237 -1.82 1.84 10.94
C PRO A 237 -0.98 1.07 11.97
N SER A 238 0.28 0.79 11.66
CA SER A 238 1.21 0.18 12.62
C SER A 238 1.64 1.23 13.63
N PHE A 239 1.53 0.92 14.92
CA PHE A 239 1.96 1.81 15.99
C PHE A 239 3.43 2.25 15.87
N ARG A 240 4.31 1.39 15.32
CA ARG A 240 5.72 1.77 15.13
C ARG A 240 5.90 2.88 14.09
N ARG A 241 4.97 3.01 13.14
CA ARG A 241 5.03 3.94 12.00
C ARG A 241 3.99 5.05 12.08
N CYS A 242 3.25 5.17 13.17
CA CYS A 242 2.16 6.15 13.24
C CYS A 242 2.65 7.61 13.21
N GLN A 243 3.94 7.84 13.48
CA GLN A 243 4.60 9.15 13.39
C GLN A 243 5.36 9.36 12.09
N GLU A 244 5.34 8.37 11.18
CA GLU A 244 5.97 8.49 9.88
C GLU A 244 5.19 9.48 9.04
N GLU A 245 5.81 10.61 8.69
CA GLU A 245 5.15 11.68 7.91
C GLU A 245 5.88 12.01 6.61
N ILE A 246 7.10 11.50 6.41
CA ILE A 246 7.96 11.88 5.28
C ILE A 246 8.67 10.69 4.66
N ARG A 247 8.68 10.61 3.32
CA ARG A 247 9.30 9.54 2.54
C ARG A 247 10.08 10.06 1.33
N PRO A 248 11.12 9.35 0.86
CA PRO A 248 11.72 9.59 -0.44
C PRO A 248 10.73 9.25 -1.56
N ILE A 249 10.70 10.07 -2.61
CA ILE A 249 9.76 9.92 -3.75
C ILE A 249 9.94 8.63 -4.55
N PHE A 250 11.13 8.02 -4.48
CA PHE A 250 11.55 6.92 -5.36
C PHE A 250 10.67 5.67 -5.27
N TRP A 251 10.08 5.39 -4.10
CA TRP A 251 9.18 4.25 -3.89
C TRP A 251 7.69 4.63 -3.97
N SER A 252 7.32 5.76 -4.57
CA SER A 252 5.92 6.21 -4.69
C SER A 252 5.01 5.17 -5.33
N THR A 253 5.49 4.48 -6.38
CA THR A 253 4.77 3.41 -7.09
C THR A 253 5.00 2.02 -6.47
N ARG A 254 5.91 1.91 -5.49
CA ARG A 254 6.30 0.64 -4.86
C ARG A 254 6.28 0.73 -3.33
N PRO A 255 5.15 1.12 -2.71
CA PRO A 255 5.07 1.35 -1.26
C PRO A 255 5.37 0.09 -0.44
N ASN A 256 5.02 -1.10 -0.93
CA ASN A 256 5.28 -2.36 -0.22
C ASN A 256 6.79 -2.66 -0.11
N ALA A 257 7.55 -2.34 -1.17
CA ALA A 257 9.01 -2.49 -1.14
C ALA A 257 9.62 -1.54 -0.10
N TYR A 258 9.17 -0.28 -0.06
CA TYR A 258 9.60 0.68 0.95
C TYR A 258 9.32 0.21 2.39
N ILE A 259 8.08 -0.24 2.67
CA ILE A 259 7.69 -0.74 4.00
C ILE A 259 8.55 -1.94 4.41
N HIS A 260 8.84 -2.84 3.48
CA HIS A 260 9.70 -3.99 3.75
C HIS A 260 11.15 -3.56 4.07
N ARG A 261 11.72 -2.67 3.27
CA ARG A 261 13.12 -2.21 3.41
C ARG A 261 13.37 -1.42 4.69
N THR A 262 12.34 -0.76 5.19
CA THR A 262 12.37 0.03 6.44
C THR A 262 11.75 -0.72 7.62
N SER A 263 11.44 -2.02 7.48
CA SER A 263 10.74 -2.80 8.53
C SER A 263 11.53 -2.99 9.82
N HIS A 264 12.85 -2.91 9.75
CA HIS A 264 13.77 -3.06 10.87
C HIS A 264 14.16 -1.73 11.52
N TRP A 265 13.62 -0.60 11.05
CA TRP A 265 13.86 0.69 11.67
C TRP A 265 13.15 0.76 13.03
N ASP A 266 13.87 1.31 14.02
CA ASP A 266 13.34 1.55 15.36
C ASP A 266 12.50 2.84 15.39
N ASP A 267 13.00 3.89 14.73
CA ASP A 267 12.35 5.20 14.60
C ASP A 267 12.12 5.56 13.13
N PHE A 268 11.05 6.33 12.87
CA PHE A 268 10.66 6.77 11.54
C PHE A 268 10.69 8.30 11.43
N PRO A 269 11.13 8.86 10.29
CA PRO A 269 11.20 10.30 10.09
C PRO A 269 9.86 11.02 10.30
N ASN A 270 9.91 12.10 11.06
CA ASN A 270 8.79 12.99 11.38
C ASN A 270 9.21 14.45 11.13
N GLY A 271 8.39 15.21 10.41
CA GLY A 271 8.64 16.63 10.08
C GLY A 271 9.72 16.86 9.02
N ARG A 272 11.00 16.56 9.30
CA ARG A 272 12.11 16.70 8.35
C ARG A 272 12.84 15.38 8.14
N TRP A 273 13.29 15.15 6.91
CA TRP A 273 14.20 14.05 6.60
C TRP A 273 15.58 14.47 7.13
N GLY A 274 15.94 13.95 8.31
CA GLY A 274 17.12 14.35 9.05
C GLY A 274 18.42 13.81 8.46
N SER A 275 19.53 14.48 8.82
CA SER A 275 20.90 14.14 8.46
C SER A 275 21.30 12.75 8.99
N SER A 276 21.38 11.76 8.10
CA SER A 276 22.31 10.62 8.15
C SER A 276 22.33 9.67 9.36
N GLU A 277 21.45 9.84 10.35
CA GLU A 277 21.26 8.87 11.46
C GLU A 277 20.03 7.97 11.27
N SER A 278 19.26 8.18 10.19
CA SER A 278 18.23 7.21 9.77
C SER A 278 18.90 5.85 9.60
N PRO A 279 18.43 4.78 10.26
CA PRO A 279 19.05 3.46 10.17
C PRO A 279 19.23 3.08 8.71
N ALA A 280 20.38 2.51 8.36
CA ALA A 280 20.64 2.09 6.99
C ALA A 280 19.45 1.27 6.48
N PHE A 281 18.97 1.58 5.27
CA PHE A 281 17.97 0.75 4.63
C PHE A 281 18.47 -0.70 4.60
N GLY A 282 17.62 -1.67 4.95
CA GLY A 282 18.05 -3.06 5.01
C GLY A 282 18.63 -3.56 3.69
N ASP A 283 19.71 -4.34 3.77
CA ASP A 283 20.35 -5.00 2.63
C ASP A 283 19.41 -5.98 1.91
N LEU A 284 19.62 -6.12 0.60
CA LEU A 284 18.88 -7.00 -0.30
C LEU A 284 19.23 -8.49 -0.04
N ARG A 285 18.58 -9.15 0.92
CA ARG A 285 18.66 -10.62 1.13
C ARG A 285 17.46 -11.35 0.50
N ASP A 286 17.64 -12.60 0.08
CA ASP A 286 16.79 -13.52 -0.73
C ASP A 286 15.25 -13.40 -0.67
N TYR A 287 14.68 -12.89 0.42
CA TYR A 287 13.25 -12.57 0.54
C TYR A 287 12.80 -11.43 -0.41
N TYR A 288 13.74 -10.65 -0.96
CA TYR A 288 13.50 -9.54 -1.89
C TYR A 288 12.87 -9.96 -3.24
N LEU A 289 13.18 -11.18 -3.72
CA LEU A 289 12.64 -11.68 -4.99
C LEU A 289 11.11 -11.74 -4.99
N PHE A 290 10.48 -11.91 -3.82
CA PHE A 290 9.03 -11.88 -3.71
C PHE A 290 8.45 -10.50 -4.06
N TYR A 291 9.08 -9.41 -3.61
CA TYR A 291 8.62 -8.04 -3.89
C TYR A 291 9.06 -7.54 -5.27
N LEU A 292 10.11 -8.13 -5.85
CA LEU A 292 10.48 -7.90 -7.24
C LEU A 292 9.60 -8.68 -8.22
N LYS A 293 8.79 -9.64 -7.79
CA LYS A 293 7.84 -10.30 -8.70
C LYS A 293 6.60 -9.43 -8.90
N SER A 294 6.16 -9.30 -10.15
CA SER A 294 4.85 -8.72 -10.46
C SER A 294 3.74 -9.63 -9.93
N LYS A 295 2.58 -9.05 -9.64
CA LYS A 295 1.36 -9.81 -9.35
C LYS A 295 0.83 -10.57 -10.58
N SER A 296 1.23 -10.17 -11.78
CA SER A 296 0.80 -10.77 -13.04
C SER A 296 1.59 -12.04 -13.38
N THR A 297 0.94 -12.92 -14.15
CA THR A 297 1.58 -14.15 -14.64
C THR A 297 2.62 -13.85 -15.71
N LYS A 298 3.55 -14.79 -15.96
CA LYS A 298 4.58 -14.63 -16.99
C LYS A 298 3.95 -14.42 -18.38
N GLU A 299 2.88 -15.16 -18.65
CA GLU A 299 2.15 -15.13 -19.92
C GLU A 299 1.48 -13.76 -20.13
N GLU A 300 0.79 -13.22 -19.13
CA GLU A 300 0.21 -11.86 -19.19
C GLU A 300 1.28 -10.79 -19.49
N LEU A 301 2.45 -10.91 -18.84
CA LEU A 301 3.54 -9.96 -19.06
C LEU A 301 4.11 -10.08 -20.48
N LEU A 302 4.25 -11.29 -21.02
CA LEU A 302 4.68 -11.50 -22.40
C LEU A 302 3.66 -11.00 -23.43
N GLU A 303 2.36 -11.12 -23.14
CA GLU A 303 1.29 -10.58 -23.97
C GLU A 303 1.34 -9.04 -24.01
N MET A 304 1.65 -8.39 -22.88
CA MET A 304 1.77 -6.93 -22.80
C MET A 304 3.09 -6.41 -23.37
N TRP A 305 4.23 -6.97 -22.94
CA TRP A 305 5.58 -6.45 -23.23
C TRP A 305 6.23 -7.06 -24.47
N GLY A 306 5.58 -8.08 -25.06
CA GLY A 306 6.02 -8.74 -26.28
C GLY A 306 6.72 -10.07 -26.02
N HIS A 307 6.34 -11.09 -26.81
CA HIS A 307 6.98 -12.42 -26.81
C HIS A 307 8.41 -12.40 -27.38
N SER A 308 8.72 -11.46 -28.25
CA SER A 308 10.07 -11.18 -28.75
C SER A 308 10.36 -9.68 -28.68
N VAL A 309 11.61 -9.35 -28.38
CA VAL A 309 12.16 -7.99 -28.42
C VAL A 309 13.29 -8.03 -29.43
N ASP A 310 13.14 -7.29 -30.52
CA ASP A 310 14.07 -7.34 -31.65
C ASP A 310 14.98 -6.12 -31.72
N SER A 311 14.58 -5.03 -31.07
CA SER A 311 15.27 -3.74 -31.04
C SER A 311 15.08 -3.00 -29.70
N TYR A 312 15.86 -1.95 -29.46
CA TYR A 312 15.61 -1.02 -28.34
C TYR A 312 14.24 -0.32 -28.47
N GLN A 313 13.79 -0.03 -29.71
CA GLN A 313 12.51 0.61 -29.96
C GLN A 313 11.32 -0.21 -29.44
N ASP A 314 11.37 -1.54 -29.53
CA ASP A 314 10.32 -2.40 -28.96
C ASP A 314 10.15 -2.16 -27.45
N VAL A 315 11.26 -1.94 -26.74
CA VAL A 315 11.24 -1.62 -25.30
C VAL A 315 10.68 -0.22 -25.07
N TRP A 316 11.09 0.75 -25.87
CA TRP A 316 10.63 2.14 -25.78
C TRP A 316 9.11 2.25 -26.03
N ASP A 317 8.62 1.48 -27.01
CA ASP A 317 7.21 1.42 -27.36
C ASP A 317 6.38 0.87 -26.20
N VAL A 318 6.88 -0.07 -25.38
CA VAL A 318 6.16 -0.55 -24.21
C VAL A 318 5.86 0.59 -23.22
N PHE A 319 6.84 1.46 -22.95
CA PHE A 319 6.62 2.63 -22.08
C PHE A 319 5.66 3.65 -22.72
N TYR A 320 5.78 3.88 -24.02
CA TYR A 320 4.88 4.76 -24.77
C TYR A 320 3.42 4.29 -24.68
N HIS A 321 3.16 3.02 -24.98
CA HIS A 321 1.80 2.45 -24.97
C HIS A 321 1.22 2.40 -23.55
N TYR A 322 2.05 2.16 -22.53
CA TYR A 322 1.66 2.24 -21.13
C TYR A 322 1.10 3.63 -20.80
N LEU A 323 1.86 4.70 -21.08
CA LEU A 323 1.47 6.08 -20.77
C LEU A 323 0.24 6.55 -21.57
N MET A 324 0.13 6.14 -22.83
CA MET A 324 -1.01 6.49 -23.68
C MET A 324 -2.24 5.61 -23.46
N GLY A 325 -2.11 4.52 -22.69
CA GLY A 325 -3.19 3.53 -22.51
C GLY A 325 -3.61 2.84 -23.80
N LEU A 326 -2.68 2.71 -24.77
CA LEU A 326 -2.94 2.13 -26.09
C LEU A 326 -2.64 0.63 -26.11
N PRO A 327 -3.32 -0.15 -26.97
CA PRO A 327 -2.96 -1.53 -27.22
C PRO A 327 -1.63 -1.62 -27.96
N ASN A 328 -0.86 -2.68 -27.68
CA ASN A 328 0.33 -3.02 -28.44
C ASN A 328 -0.03 -3.61 -29.82
N LYS A 329 0.98 -4.02 -30.59
CA LYS A 329 0.82 -4.62 -31.94
C LYS A 329 -0.10 -5.84 -32.01
N ASN A 330 -0.35 -6.52 -30.89
CA ASN A 330 -1.21 -7.71 -30.78
C ASN A 330 -2.61 -7.39 -30.22
N GLY A 331 -2.95 -6.10 -30.03
CA GLY A 331 -4.26 -5.69 -29.49
C GLY A 331 -4.36 -5.71 -27.97
N VAL A 332 -3.26 -5.97 -27.24
CA VAL A 332 -3.26 -6.06 -25.78
C VAL A 332 -2.87 -4.72 -25.17
N LYS A 333 -3.71 -4.17 -24.28
CA LYS A 333 -3.43 -2.91 -23.58
C LYS A 333 -2.30 -3.10 -22.56
N ILE A 334 -1.28 -2.26 -22.63
CA ILE A 334 -0.19 -2.27 -21.66
C ILE A 334 -0.65 -1.50 -20.43
N THR A 335 -0.91 -2.22 -19.34
CA THR A 335 -1.41 -1.64 -18.09
C THR A 335 -0.32 -1.49 -17.03
N LYS A 336 0.88 -2.02 -17.29
CA LYS A 336 1.95 -2.18 -16.29
C LYS A 336 3.32 -2.10 -16.95
N ILE A 337 4.30 -1.64 -16.16
CA ILE A 337 5.74 -1.70 -16.45
C ILE A 337 6.48 -2.18 -15.19
N PRO A 338 7.75 -2.62 -15.25
CA PRO A 338 8.41 -3.18 -14.06
C PRO A 338 8.41 -2.28 -12.80
N TRP A 339 8.46 -0.97 -12.98
CA TRP A 339 8.45 0.02 -11.90
C TRP A 339 7.05 0.43 -11.45
N ASN A 340 5.99 0.06 -12.18
CA ASN A 340 4.60 0.32 -11.80
C ASN A 340 3.68 -0.86 -12.17
N ASP A 341 3.23 -1.58 -11.15
CA ASP A 341 2.33 -2.75 -11.26
C ASP A 341 0.84 -2.36 -11.11
N GLU A 342 0.54 -1.05 -11.12
CA GLU A 342 -0.79 -0.47 -10.99
C GLU A 342 -1.08 0.48 -12.17
N GLU A 343 -2.35 0.88 -12.30
CA GLU A 343 -2.77 1.88 -13.30
C GLU A 343 -2.09 3.24 -13.08
N LEU A 344 -2.04 4.04 -14.14
CA LEU A 344 -1.49 5.39 -14.10
C LEU A 344 -2.18 6.25 -13.04
N CYS A 345 -1.38 6.91 -12.20
CA CYS A 345 -1.87 7.87 -11.24
C CYS A 345 -2.55 9.05 -11.97
N PRO A 346 -3.69 9.57 -11.47
CA PRO A 346 -4.36 10.74 -12.06
C PRO A 346 -3.43 11.94 -12.27
N GLU A 347 -2.46 12.13 -11.38
CA GLU A 347 -1.46 13.19 -11.49
C GLU A 347 -0.54 13.02 -12.70
N THR A 348 -0.09 11.80 -12.99
CA THR A 348 0.73 11.51 -14.17
C THR A 348 -0.06 11.62 -15.46
N ALA A 349 -1.37 11.36 -15.41
CA ALA A 349 -2.25 11.47 -16.57
C ALA A 349 -2.30 12.90 -17.15
N VAL A 350 -2.03 13.94 -16.33
CA VAL A 350 -1.98 15.34 -16.78
C VAL A 350 -0.80 15.61 -17.72
N ILE A 351 0.30 14.86 -17.58
CA ILE A 351 1.55 15.04 -18.33
C ILE A 351 1.89 13.82 -19.20
N SER A 352 0.98 12.87 -19.35
CA SER A 352 1.22 11.58 -20.00
C SER A 352 1.62 11.72 -21.46
N GLU A 353 1.03 12.64 -22.22
CA GLU A 353 1.36 12.86 -23.63
C GLU A 353 2.82 13.33 -23.81
N ARG A 354 3.27 14.26 -22.96
CA ARG A 354 4.66 14.75 -22.96
C ARG A 354 5.61 13.63 -22.57
N LEU A 355 5.31 12.88 -21.52
CA LEU A 355 6.10 11.73 -21.10
C LEU A 355 6.16 10.67 -22.21
N ALA A 356 5.04 10.36 -22.86
CA ALA A 356 4.98 9.38 -23.93
C ALA A 356 5.89 9.77 -25.10
N CYS A 357 5.91 11.05 -25.49
CA CYS A 357 6.82 11.55 -26.53
C CYS A 357 8.30 11.30 -26.18
N LEU A 358 8.70 11.54 -24.94
CA LEU A 358 10.05 11.26 -24.44
C LEU A 358 10.38 9.76 -24.49
N ASN A 359 9.45 8.92 -24.01
CA ASN A 359 9.64 7.47 -23.99
C ASN A 359 9.79 6.89 -25.39
N LYS A 360 8.94 7.33 -26.33
CA LYS A 360 9.01 6.90 -27.74
C LYS A 360 10.36 7.19 -28.38
N ARG A 361 11.06 8.21 -27.89
CA ARG A 361 12.37 8.62 -28.38
C ARG A 361 13.52 8.06 -27.54
N GLY A 362 13.28 7.24 -26.52
CA GLY A 362 14.34 6.55 -25.73
C GLY A 362 14.76 7.26 -24.43
N ILE A 363 13.91 8.12 -23.87
CA ILE A 363 14.04 8.65 -22.50
C ILE A 363 12.98 7.93 -21.66
N LEU A 364 13.38 6.88 -20.95
CA LEU A 364 12.46 5.89 -20.37
C LEU A 364 12.04 6.26 -18.96
N THR A 365 10.90 6.95 -18.82
CA THR A 365 10.44 7.53 -17.55
C THR A 365 9.79 6.48 -16.65
N ILE A 366 10.17 6.47 -15.37
CA ILE A 366 9.64 5.53 -14.38
C ILE A 366 8.89 6.22 -13.24
N ASN A 367 9.10 7.52 -13.03
CA ASN A 367 8.41 8.30 -12.00
C ASN A 367 8.34 9.78 -12.41
N SER A 368 7.27 10.47 -12.00
CA SER A 368 7.05 11.88 -12.35
C SER A 368 6.03 12.54 -11.43
N GLN A 369 6.16 13.85 -11.23
CA GLN A 369 5.07 14.71 -10.72
C GLN A 369 5.16 16.10 -11.37
N PRO A 370 4.02 16.70 -11.77
CA PRO A 370 3.96 18.10 -12.20
C PRO A 370 4.19 19.05 -11.02
N ASN A 371 4.61 20.28 -11.32
CA ASN A 371 4.65 21.33 -10.32
C ASN A 371 3.24 21.85 -10.03
N VAL A 372 3.01 22.26 -8.79
CA VAL A 372 1.74 22.79 -8.30
C VAL A 372 2.04 23.97 -7.38
N ASN A 373 1.30 25.06 -7.53
CA ASN A 373 1.50 26.28 -6.78
C ASN A 373 0.24 26.66 -5.98
N GLY A 374 0.09 26.09 -4.78
CA GLY A 374 -0.98 26.47 -3.85
C GLY A 374 -2.37 26.02 -4.29
N VAL A 375 -2.52 24.76 -4.72
CA VAL A 375 -3.83 24.18 -5.01
C VAL A 375 -4.56 23.83 -3.72
N ASP A 376 -5.89 23.79 -3.74
CA ASP A 376 -6.67 23.42 -2.56
C ASP A 376 -6.34 22.00 -2.07
N SER A 377 -6.21 21.82 -0.75
CA SER A 377 -6.11 20.53 -0.07
C SER A 377 -7.18 19.49 -0.44
N THR A 378 -8.33 19.92 -0.96
CA THR A 378 -9.42 19.05 -1.43
C THR A 378 -9.42 18.82 -2.94
N ASP A 379 -8.39 19.28 -3.65
CA ASP A 379 -8.26 19.04 -5.09
C ASP A 379 -8.31 17.53 -5.43
N PRO A 380 -9.08 17.10 -6.44
CA PRO A 380 -9.28 15.69 -6.74
C PRO A 380 -8.02 14.97 -7.26
N VAL A 381 -7.03 15.71 -7.77
CA VAL A 381 -5.80 15.14 -8.36
C VAL A 381 -4.62 15.27 -7.38
N HIS A 382 -4.42 16.46 -6.81
CA HIS A 382 -3.25 16.77 -6.00
C HIS A 382 -3.56 16.96 -4.51
N GLY A 383 -4.83 16.99 -4.11
CA GLY A 383 -5.26 17.29 -2.74
C GLY A 383 -4.98 16.17 -1.73
N TRP A 384 -4.53 16.58 -0.55
CA TRP A 384 -4.34 15.73 0.64
C TRP A 384 -4.34 16.60 1.91
N GLY A 385 -4.32 15.95 3.07
CA GLY A 385 -4.23 16.62 4.37
C GLY A 385 -5.59 17.10 4.89
N THR A 386 -5.61 18.20 5.64
CA THR A 386 -6.84 18.77 6.19
C THR A 386 -7.46 19.79 5.24
N GLN A 387 -8.79 19.81 5.15
CA GLN A 387 -9.54 20.80 4.38
C GLN A 387 -9.16 22.26 4.72
N GLY A 388 -9.16 23.12 3.70
CA GLY A 388 -8.82 24.54 3.81
C GLY A 388 -7.32 24.81 3.80
N GLY A 389 -6.49 23.81 3.50
CA GLY A 389 -5.06 23.97 3.27
C GLY A 389 -4.71 24.18 1.80
N TYR A 390 -3.42 24.42 1.57
CA TYR A 390 -2.84 24.63 0.25
C TYR A 390 -1.66 23.67 0.02
N ILE A 391 -1.66 23.00 -1.14
CA ILE A 391 -0.66 22.02 -1.54
C ILE A 391 0.28 22.61 -2.59
N TYR A 392 1.56 22.27 -2.45
CA TYR A 392 2.63 22.73 -3.32
C TYR A 392 3.50 21.55 -3.75
N LYS A 393 3.95 21.57 -5.00
CA LYS A 393 4.82 20.55 -5.58
C LYS A 393 5.86 21.18 -6.49
N LYS A 394 7.10 20.69 -6.42
CA LYS A 394 8.13 20.91 -7.43
C LYS A 394 7.99 19.89 -8.56
N ALA A 395 8.27 20.29 -9.81
CA ALA A 395 8.27 19.32 -10.90
C ALA A 395 9.42 18.34 -10.70
N TYR A 396 9.14 17.05 -10.92
CA TYR A 396 10.09 15.95 -10.76
C TYR A 396 9.98 15.00 -11.94
N LEU A 397 11.12 14.52 -12.39
CA LEU A 397 11.19 13.47 -13.40
C LEU A 397 12.29 12.47 -13.08
N GLU A 398 11.99 11.19 -13.27
CA GLU A 398 12.93 10.09 -13.10
C GLU A 398 12.88 9.14 -14.29
N PHE A 399 14.04 8.83 -14.88
CA PHE A 399 14.11 8.08 -16.12
C PHE A 399 15.45 7.35 -16.34
N PHE A 400 15.42 6.33 -17.19
CA PHE A 400 16.62 5.72 -17.77
C PHE A 400 16.96 6.35 -19.13
N VAL A 401 18.25 6.54 -19.37
CA VAL A 401 18.76 7.12 -20.62
C VAL A 401 20.09 6.47 -21.04
N SER A 402 20.34 6.39 -22.35
CA SER A 402 21.57 5.84 -22.91
C SER A 402 22.82 6.66 -22.55
N GLY A 403 23.99 6.02 -22.55
CA GLY A 403 25.26 6.67 -22.19
C GLY A 403 25.62 7.87 -23.07
N ARG A 404 25.35 7.82 -24.37
CA ARG A 404 25.57 8.94 -25.31
C ARG A 404 24.76 10.17 -24.92
N ARG A 405 23.46 9.98 -24.69
CA ARG A 405 22.56 11.08 -24.27
C ARG A 405 22.87 11.59 -22.88
N MET A 406 23.29 10.73 -21.97
CA MET A 406 23.71 11.15 -20.62
C MET A 406 24.84 12.19 -20.69
N GLN A 407 25.82 12.03 -21.60
CA GLN A 407 26.90 13.00 -21.76
C GLN A 407 26.39 14.37 -22.22
N ASN A 408 25.50 14.39 -23.22
CA ASN A 408 24.86 15.62 -23.70
C ASN A 408 24.01 16.27 -22.61
N LEU A 409 23.23 15.47 -21.87
CA LEU A 409 22.39 15.93 -20.76
C LEU A 409 23.23 16.62 -19.67
N LYS A 410 24.38 16.05 -19.31
CA LYS A 410 25.30 16.66 -18.34
C LYS A 410 25.71 18.07 -18.75
N HIS A 411 26.01 18.28 -20.03
CA HIS A 411 26.36 19.61 -20.54
C HIS A 411 25.18 20.57 -20.52
N ILE A 412 24.00 20.14 -20.99
CA ILE A 412 22.78 20.97 -20.98
C ILE A 412 22.44 21.41 -19.55
N LEU A 413 22.48 20.50 -18.57
CA LEU A 413 22.13 20.79 -17.19
C LEU A 413 23.01 21.88 -16.54
N THR A 414 24.24 22.09 -17.00
CA THR A 414 25.11 23.19 -16.50
C THR A 414 24.54 24.58 -16.78
N GLN A 415 23.62 24.70 -17.75
CA GLN A 415 22.99 25.96 -18.14
C GLN A 415 21.78 26.31 -17.24
N TYR A 416 21.34 25.37 -16.39
CA TYR A 416 20.11 25.49 -15.59
C TYR A 416 20.41 25.39 -14.09
N SER A 417 20.78 26.52 -13.49
CA SER A 417 21.11 26.60 -12.05
C SER A 417 19.96 26.23 -11.10
N GLN A 418 18.71 26.34 -11.56
CA GLN A 418 17.51 26.02 -10.78
C GLN A 418 17.19 24.53 -10.71
N ILE A 419 17.85 23.69 -11.51
CA ILE A 419 17.58 22.24 -11.56
C ILE A 419 18.52 21.51 -10.61
N ASN A 420 17.98 20.71 -9.70
CA ASN A 420 18.76 19.68 -9.03
C ASN A 420 18.69 18.38 -9.81
N TYR A 421 19.83 17.68 -9.92
CA TYR A 421 19.91 16.42 -10.65
C TYR A 421 20.81 15.41 -9.94
N HIS A 422 20.54 14.13 -10.18
CA HIS A 422 21.39 13.01 -9.76
C HIS A 422 21.38 11.94 -10.85
N ILE A 423 22.57 11.59 -11.35
CA ILE A 423 22.80 10.63 -12.43
C ILE A 423 23.68 9.49 -11.89
N ILE A 424 23.23 8.25 -12.06
CA ILE A 424 23.95 7.07 -11.57
C ILE A 424 23.84 5.87 -12.52
N ASN A 425 24.91 5.08 -12.64
CA ASN A 425 24.86 3.80 -13.35
C ASN A 425 24.67 2.62 -12.39
N LYS A 426 24.31 1.46 -12.94
CA LYS A 426 24.07 0.21 -12.19
C LYS A 426 25.15 -0.10 -11.16
N ASN A 427 26.41 -0.06 -11.60
CA ASN A 427 27.56 -0.40 -10.76
C ASN A 427 27.94 0.69 -9.74
N GLY A 428 27.29 1.86 -9.77
CA GLY A 428 27.57 3.00 -8.89
C GLY A 428 28.92 3.69 -9.14
N ARG A 429 29.72 3.23 -10.11
CA ARG A 429 31.02 3.82 -10.46
C ARG A 429 30.87 5.23 -11.01
N PHE A 430 29.82 5.47 -11.77
CA PHE A 430 29.44 6.81 -12.19
C PHE A 430 28.31 7.27 -11.28
N ASN A 431 28.55 8.34 -10.52
CA ASN A 431 27.60 8.92 -9.59
C ASN A 431 27.84 10.43 -9.54
N PHE A 432 26.95 11.18 -10.16
CA PHE A 432 27.08 12.63 -10.32
C PHE A 432 25.81 13.34 -9.88
N THR A 433 25.93 14.28 -8.95
CA THR A 433 24.82 15.10 -8.47
C THR A 433 25.30 16.51 -8.14
N ASN A 434 24.44 17.51 -8.32
CA ASN A 434 24.65 18.86 -7.82
C ASN A 434 23.95 19.12 -6.47
N ALA A 435 23.24 18.14 -5.92
CA ALA A 435 22.60 18.24 -4.62
C ALA A 435 23.60 17.96 -3.50
N HIS A 436 23.46 18.68 -2.38
CA HIS A 436 24.26 18.41 -1.20
C HIS A 436 23.83 17.08 -0.59
N ARG A 437 24.75 16.12 -0.43
CA ARG A 437 24.43 14.73 -0.04
C ARG A 437 23.66 14.59 1.28
N GLN A 438 23.83 15.55 2.19
CA GLN A 438 23.18 15.54 3.50
C GLN A 438 21.94 16.45 3.57
N CYS A 439 21.51 17.03 2.45
CA CYS A 439 20.37 17.94 2.40
C CYS A 439 19.33 17.43 1.40
N PRO A 440 18.34 16.66 1.88
CA PRO A 440 17.19 16.26 1.08
C PRO A 440 16.42 17.48 0.58
N ILE A 441 15.90 17.37 -0.64
CA ILE A 441 15.11 18.42 -1.27
C ILE A 441 13.64 18.10 -1.05
N ALA A 442 12.91 18.95 -0.33
CA ALA A 442 11.46 18.85 -0.25
C ALA A 442 10.84 19.15 -1.62
N VAL A 443 10.01 18.22 -2.12
CA VAL A 443 9.37 18.30 -3.43
C VAL A 443 7.85 18.33 -3.35
N THR A 444 7.26 17.97 -2.21
CA THR A 444 5.83 18.12 -1.93
C THR A 444 5.64 18.59 -0.50
N TRP A 445 4.84 19.64 -0.30
CA TRP A 445 4.49 20.15 1.02
C TRP A 445 3.09 20.75 1.04
N GLY A 446 2.53 20.89 2.24
CA GLY A 446 1.21 21.44 2.49
C GLY A 446 1.23 22.42 3.66
N VAL A 447 0.47 23.50 3.51
CA VAL A 447 0.23 24.50 4.55
C VAL A 447 -1.24 24.40 4.96
N PHE A 448 -1.50 24.17 6.25
CA PHE A 448 -2.84 23.87 6.75
C PHE A 448 -3.25 24.83 7.88
N PRO A 449 -4.54 25.20 8.00
CA PRO A 449 -5.00 26.08 9.06
C PRO A 449 -4.74 25.47 10.44
N GLY A 450 -4.09 26.23 11.33
CA GLY A 450 -3.85 25.82 12.71
C GLY A 450 -2.87 24.66 12.88
N ARG A 451 -2.02 24.37 11.88
CA ARG A 451 -0.99 23.32 11.93
C ARG A 451 0.34 23.82 11.37
N GLU A 452 1.42 23.15 11.76
CA GLU A 452 2.73 23.33 11.14
C GLU A 452 2.75 22.82 9.69
N ILE A 453 3.78 23.21 8.94
CA ILE A 453 3.97 22.77 7.56
C ILE A 453 4.30 21.28 7.54
N ILE A 454 3.61 20.53 6.69
CA ILE A 454 3.88 19.11 6.46
C ILE A 454 4.58 18.97 5.11
N GLN A 455 5.72 18.29 5.06
CA GLN A 455 6.51 18.08 3.84
C GLN A 455 6.73 16.58 3.58
N PRO A 456 5.72 15.85 3.07
CA PRO A 456 5.70 14.39 3.12
C PRO A 456 6.56 13.70 2.07
N THR A 457 7.12 14.43 1.12
CA THR A 457 7.89 13.86 0.01
C THR A 457 9.18 14.64 -0.22
N VAL A 458 10.30 13.90 -0.26
CA VAL A 458 11.64 14.44 -0.52
C VAL A 458 12.36 13.69 -1.63
N VAL A 459 13.36 14.36 -2.21
CA VAL A 459 14.41 13.74 -3.02
C VAL A 459 15.68 13.74 -2.20
N ASP A 460 16.18 12.56 -1.87
CA ASP A 460 17.34 12.36 -1.00
C ASP A 460 18.45 11.60 -1.75
N PRO A 461 19.66 12.17 -1.93
CA PRO A 461 20.74 11.52 -2.66
C PRO A 461 21.16 10.16 -2.10
N GLU A 462 21.19 9.98 -0.78
CA GLU A 462 21.58 8.71 -0.15
C GLU A 462 20.50 7.63 -0.36
N SER A 463 19.23 7.97 -0.17
CA SER A 463 18.11 7.09 -0.51
C SER A 463 18.10 6.71 -1.99
N PHE A 464 18.56 7.59 -2.88
CA PHE A 464 18.65 7.31 -4.32
C PHE A 464 19.71 6.25 -4.64
N LEU A 465 20.87 6.27 -3.94
CA LEU A 465 21.90 5.23 -4.09
C LEU A 465 21.38 3.84 -3.75
N VAL A 466 20.48 3.80 -2.78
CA VAL A 466 19.85 2.58 -2.31
C VAL A 466 18.73 2.14 -3.25
N TRP A 467 17.92 3.09 -3.73
CA TRP A 467 16.86 2.81 -4.71
C TRP A 467 17.40 2.28 -6.04
N LYS A 468 18.56 2.76 -6.50
CA LYS A 468 19.14 2.36 -7.80
C LYS A 468 19.23 0.85 -7.95
N ASP A 469 19.56 0.12 -6.87
CA ASP A 469 19.79 -1.33 -6.92
C ASP A 469 18.49 -2.07 -7.21
N GLU A 470 17.38 -1.61 -6.62
CA GLU A 470 16.05 -2.09 -6.94
C GLU A 470 15.65 -1.66 -8.36
N ALA A 471 15.83 -0.40 -8.72
CA ALA A 471 15.46 0.15 -10.03
C ALA A 471 16.13 -0.59 -11.19
N PHE A 472 17.45 -0.85 -11.11
CA PHE A 472 18.19 -1.63 -12.09
C PHE A 472 17.89 -3.14 -11.98
N GLY A 473 17.65 -3.65 -10.77
CA GLY A 473 17.28 -5.05 -10.54
C GLY A 473 15.96 -5.43 -11.25
N LEU A 474 14.99 -4.52 -11.32
CA LEU A 474 13.70 -4.75 -11.98
C LEU A 474 13.82 -5.05 -13.48
N TRP A 475 14.79 -4.45 -14.18
CA TRP A 475 15.07 -4.81 -15.58
C TRP A 475 15.39 -6.29 -15.75
N THR A 476 16.24 -6.82 -14.88
CA THR A 476 16.69 -8.21 -14.96
C THR A 476 15.65 -9.17 -14.40
N GLU A 477 15.12 -8.88 -13.21
CA GLU A 477 14.27 -9.79 -12.46
C GLU A 477 12.84 -9.89 -13.01
N GLN A 478 12.26 -8.79 -13.49
CA GLN A 478 10.90 -8.81 -14.05
C GLN A 478 10.86 -8.97 -15.57
N TRP A 479 11.78 -8.33 -16.30
CA TRP A 479 11.67 -8.25 -17.76
C TRP A 479 12.60 -9.24 -18.46
N ALA A 480 13.91 -9.22 -18.16
CA ALA A 480 14.87 -10.09 -18.84
C ALA A 480 14.59 -11.58 -18.64
N LYS A 481 14.20 -11.98 -17.42
CA LYS A 481 13.85 -13.37 -17.06
C LYS A 481 12.58 -13.91 -17.72
N LEU A 482 11.77 -13.06 -18.38
CA LEU A 482 10.67 -13.55 -19.21
C LEU A 482 11.18 -14.37 -20.40
N TYR A 483 12.38 -14.04 -20.89
CA TYR A 483 12.99 -14.64 -22.06
C TYR A 483 14.05 -15.69 -21.70
N PRO A 484 14.26 -16.71 -22.56
CA PRO A 484 15.30 -17.72 -22.35
C PRO A 484 16.71 -17.12 -22.25
N GLU A 485 17.60 -17.78 -21.51
CA GLU A 485 19.02 -17.44 -21.46
C GLU A 485 19.66 -17.50 -22.85
N GLY A 486 20.48 -16.48 -23.17
CA GLY A 486 21.12 -16.35 -24.47
C GLY A 486 20.23 -15.87 -25.62
N SER A 487 18.93 -15.66 -25.40
CA SER A 487 18.05 -15.12 -26.44
C SER A 487 18.36 -13.65 -26.76
N LYS A 488 18.11 -13.24 -28.02
CA LYS A 488 18.27 -11.85 -28.46
C LYS A 488 17.45 -10.87 -27.60
N SER A 489 16.19 -11.22 -27.28
CA SER A 489 15.33 -10.42 -26.42
C SER A 489 15.97 -10.15 -25.06
N ARG A 490 16.53 -11.19 -24.42
CA ARG A 490 17.19 -11.06 -23.13
C ARG A 490 18.44 -10.19 -23.20
N GLN A 491 19.25 -10.36 -24.23
CA GLN A 491 20.47 -9.57 -24.45
C GLN A 491 20.17 -8.07 -24.60
N ILE A 492 19.09 -7.71 -25.30
CA ILE A 492 18.67 -6.30 -25.44
C ILE A 492 18.30 -5.70 -24.08
N ILE A 493 17.45 -6.39 -23.31
CA ILE A 493 17.03 -5.91 -21.99
C ILE A 493 18.23 -5.81 -21.02
N GLU A 494 19.12 -6.81 -21.04
CA GLU A 494 20.34 -6.78 -20.22
C GLU A 494 21.32 -5.69 -20.67
N SER A 495 21.40 -5.40 -21.98
CA SER A 495 22.18 -4.28 -22.51
C SER A 495 21.66 -2.94 -21.99
N ILE A 496 20.34 -2.72 -22.01
CA ILE A 496 19.73 -1.52 -21.43
C ILE A 496 20.12 -1.41 -19.95
N ALA A 497 19.90 -2.48 -19.19
CA ALA A 497 20.18 -2.50 -17.74
C ALA A 497 21.65 -2.20 -17.41
N ASN A 498 22.60 -2.59 -18.27
CA ASN A 498 24.03 -2.43 -18.02
C ASN A 498 24.60 -1.11 -18.54
N ASN A 499 24.04 -0.58 -19.63
CA ASN A 499 24.61 0.57 -20.35
C ASN A 499 23.86 1.89 -20.11
N TYR A 500 22.64 1.84 -19.56
CA TYR A 500 21.83 3.03 -19.29
C TYR A 500 22.15 3.61 -17.90
N TYR A 501 21.83 4.88 -17.75
CA TYR A 501 21.95 5.65 -16.52
C TYR A 501 20.57 5.95 -15.97
N LEU A 502 20.41 5.83 -14.67
CA LEU A 502 19.23 6.30 -13.95
C LEU A 502 19.46 7.77 -13.58
N VAL A 503 18.48 8.61 -13.92
CA VAL A 503 18.52 10.05 -13.71
C VAL A 503 17.29 10.49 -12.95
N ASN A 504 17.44 11.32 -11.91
CA ASN A 504 16.34 12.13 -11.38
C ASN A 504 16.64 13.63 -11.52
N LEU A 505 15.60 14.40 -11.84
CA LEU A 505 15.63 15.85 -12.03
C LEU A 505 14.53 16.51 -11.18
N VAL A 506 14.86 17.61 -10.52
CA VAL A 506 13.93 18.45 -9.74
C VAL A 506 14.04 19.89 -10.23
N ASP A 507 12.92 20.48 -10.60
CA ASP A 507 12.84 21.92 -10.88
C ASP A 507 12.44 22.69 -9.61
N ASN A 508 13.33 23.55 -9.12
CA ASN A 508 13.06 24.30 -7.90
C ASN A 508 12.10 25.47 -8.06
N ASP A 509 11.86 25.96 -9.29
CA ASP A 509 11.02 27.14 -9.55
C ASP A 509 9.54 26.75 -9.73
N PHE A 510 8.97 26.12 -8.69
CA PHE A 510 7.59 25.64 -8.68
C PHE A 510 6.49 26.66 -9.04
N PRO A 511 6.65 27.99 -8.83
CA PRO A 511 5.64 28.96 -9.24
C PRO A 511 5.49 29.14 -10.75
N LYS A 512 6.49 28.73 -11.55
CA LYS A 512 6.53 28.92 -13.02
C LYS A 512 6.28 27.61 -13.76
N GLU A 513 6.08 27.69 -15.07
CA GLU A 513 6.12 26.48 -15.91
C GLU A 513 7.48 25.81 -15.82
N THR A 514 7.48 24.47 -15.76
CA THR A 514 8.73 23.75 -15.56
C THR A 514 9.64 23.78 -16.78
N VAL A 515 10.93 24.00 -16.54
CA VAL A 515 11.97 24.00 -17.57
C VAL A 515 12.45 22.59 -17.93
N LEU A 516 11.99 21.55 -17.22
CA LEU A 516 12.40 20.17 -17.47
C LEU A 516 12.07 19.74 -18.90
N TRP A 517 10.94 20.18 -19.45
CA TRP A 517 10.56 19.87 -20.82
C TRP A 517 11.53 20.49 -21.83
N GLU A 518 11.94 21.75 -21.62
CA GLU A 518 12.91 22.43 -22.50
C GLU A 518 14.27 21.72 -22.48
N VAL A 519 14.74 21.29 -21.31
CA VAL A 519 15.99 20.53 -21.16
C VAL A 519 15.97 19.24 -21.97
N LEU A 520 14.85 18.51 -21.91
CA LEU A 520 14.71 17.22 -22.59
C LEU A 520 14.45 17.38 -24.09
N ASP A 521 13.72 18.41 -24.50
CA ASP A 521 13.54 18.76 -25.92
C ASP A 521 14.91 19.14 -26.55
N LYS A 522 15.75 19.91 -25.83
CA LYS A 522 17.14 20.18 -26.25
C LYS A 522 17.96 18.91 -26.36
N LEU A 523 17.87 18.01 -25.38
CA LEU A 523 18.58 16.73 -25.40
C LEU A 523 18.22 15.91 -26.65
N LEU A 524 16.93 15.85 -27.00
CA LEU A 524 16.46 15.14 -28.18
C LEU A 524 16.95 15.80 -29.48
N SER A 525 16.94 17.14 -29.54
CA SER A 525 17.42 17.87 -30.72
C SER A 525 18.92 17.70 -31.02
N CYS A 526 19.73 17.41 -29.99
CA CYS A 526 21.16 17.13 -30.17
C CYS A 526 21.44 15.79 -30.89
N ASP A 527 20.47 14.88 -30.94
CA ASP A 527 20.65 13.51 -31.43
C ASP A 527 20.07 13.27 -32.84
N ASP A 528 19.14 14.11 -33.32
CA ASP A 528 18.49 13.99 -34.64
C ASP A 528 19.46 14.09 -35.85
N GLY A 529 20.77 14.25 -35.60
CA GLY A 529 21.81 14.32 -36.63
C GLY A 529 22.65 13.05 -36.86
N ASN A 530 22.56 12.00 -36.03
CA ASN A 530 23.43 10.82 -36.14
C ASN A 530 22.70 9.54 -35.69
N HIS A 531 22.27 8.72 -36.66
CA HIS A 531 21.63 7.41 -36.46
C HIS A 531 22.49 6.47 -35.57
N GLU A 532 21.82 5.65 -34.76
CA GLU A 532 22.36 4.75 -33.73
C GLU A 532 23.04 3.48 -34.28
N GLU A 533 23.70 3.57 -35.44
CA GLU A 533 24.50 2.46 -35.99
C GLU A 533 25.98 2.89 -36.03
N ASP A 534 26.82 2.02 -35.46
CA ASP A 534 28.30 2.06 -35.40
C ASP A 534 28.93 2.97 -34.34
N TYR A 535 29.30 2.37 -33.19
CA TYR A 535 30.59 2.56 -32.50
C TYR A 535 30.75 1.46 -31.43
N GLU A 536 30.97 0.22 -31.88
CA GLU A 536 31.63 -0.78 -31.04
C GLU A 536 33.15 -0.53 -31.06
N SER A 537 33.73 -0.50 -29.87
CA SER A 537 35.17 -0.56 -29.59
C SER A 537 36.02 0.65 -30.04
N THR A 538 36.37 1.50 -29.08
CA THR A 538 37.77 1.92 -28.86
C THR A 538 37.86 2.45 -27.44
N ASP A 539 38.22 1.53 -26.55
CA ASP A 539 38.62 1.82 -25.18
C ASP A 539 40.13 2.06 -25.23
N GLU A 540 40.57 3.32 -25.27
CA GLU A 540 41.96 3.70 -25.00
C GLU A 540 42.00 4.95 -24.10
N SER A 541 42.22 4.66 -22.81
CA SER A 541 43.18 5.36 -21.95
C SER A 541 43.36 6.87 -22.14
N LEU A 542 42.51 7.66 -21.47
CA LEU A 542 42.89 9.02 -21.06
C LEU A 542 42.80 9.15 -19.54
N SER A 543 43.99 9.21 -18.95
CA SER A 543 44.26 9.40 -17.53
C SER A 543 43.58 10.66 -16.99
N CYS A 544 42.84 10.50 -15.89
CA CYS A 544 42.48 11.59 -14.98
C CYS A 544 43.77 12.28 -14.49
N SER A 545 44.06 13.47 -15.01
CA SER A 545 44.87 14.45 -14.31
C SER A 545 43.97 15.43 -13.57
N SER A 546 44.26 15.54 -12.28
CA SER A 546 43.72 16.42 -11.25
C SER A 546 43.40 17.84 -11.71
N VAL A 547 42.13 18.22 -11.57
CA VAL A 547 41.70 19.63 -11.41
C VAL A 547 40.93 19.70 -10.08
N SER A 548 41.64 19.43 -8.99
CA SER A 548 41.15 19.61 -7.61
C SER A 548 42.03 20.57 -6.80
N ASP A 549 43.14 21.06 -7.36
CA ASP A 549 44.18 21.73 -6.56
C ASP A 549 44.28 23.25 -6.82
N GLU A 550 43.40 23.84 -7.63
CA GLU A 550 43.43 25.28 -7.94
C GLU A 550 42.33 26.13 -7.28
N VAL A 551 41.41 25.52 -6.51
CA VAL A 551 40.37 26.29 -5.78
C VAL A 551 40.75 26.52 -4.30
N ASP A 552 41.62 25.69 -3.72
CA ASP A 552 42.06 25.84 -2.33
C ASP A 552 43.26 26.81 -2.13
N SER A 553 43.92 27.25 -3.21
CA SER A 553 45.08 28.17 -3.09
C SER A 553 44.71 29.67 -3.09
N GLN A 554 43.46 30.03 -3.36
CA GLN A 554 43.02 31.45 -3.38
C GLN A 554 42.32 31.91 -2.09
N LEU A 555 41.97 31.03 -1.17
CA LEU A 555 41.32 31.39 0.10
C LEU A 555 42.30 31.62 1.28
N GLN A 556 43.61 31.43 1.06
CA GLN A 556 44.65 31.60 2.10
C GLN A 556 45.45 32.92 2.00
N LYS A 557 45.01 33.90 1.18
CA LYS A 557 45.71 35.19 0.99
C LYS A 557 44.96 36.44 1.46
N LEU A 558 43.92 36.31 2.29
CA LEU A 558 43.18 37.46 2.84
C LEU A 558 43.07 37.46 4.39
N SER A 559 44.09 36.96 5.09
CA SER A 559 44.25 37.21 6.52
C SER A 559 45.68 37.64 6.85
N VAL A 560 45.92 38.95 6.77
CA VAL A 560 46.93 39.69 7.55
C VAL A 560 46.25 40.93 8.10
#